data_AF-A0A960PUU4-F1
#
_entry.id   AF-A0A960PUU4-F1
#
_cell.length_a   1.000
_cell.length_b   1.000
_cell.length_c   1.000
_cell.angle_alpha   90.00
_cell.angle_beta   90.00
_cell.angle_gamma   90.00
#
_symmetry.space_group_name_H-M   'P 1'
#
loop_
_entity.id
_entity.type
_entity.pdbx_description
1 polymer ?
#
loop_
_entity_poly.entity_id
_entity_poly.type
_entity_poly.pdbx_seq_one_letter_code
_entity_poly.pdbx_strand_id
1 'polypeptide(L)' 'ILRDGLDGLEVFMLKRNLNSDFVGGAYVFPGGAVDPADRHLDLEPVCEGRTDADASRRLGIDGGGLAFWVAAIRESF' A
#
# COMPACT_ATOMS: atom_id res chain seq x y z
N ILE A 1 -6.27 -4.00 -2.35
CA ILE A 1 -5.66 -4.85 -1.30
C ILE A 1 -6.66 -5.43 -0.30
N LEU A 2 -7.87 -4.87 -0.16
CA LEU A 2 -8.97 -5.44 0.62
C LEU A 2 -10.22 -5.55 -0.26
N ARG A 3 -11.11 -6.48 0.08
CA ARG A 3 -12.46 -6.56 -0.50
C ARG A 3 -13.44 -7.16 0.51
N ASP A 4 -14.72 -6.90 0.31
CA ASP A 4 -15.77 -7.64 0.99
C ASP A 4 -15.90 -9.04 0.35
N GLY A 5 -15.85 -10.08 1.18
CA GLY A 5 -16.13 -11.47 0.83
C GLY A 5 -17.48 -11.92 1.40
N LEU A 6 -17.88 -13.16 1.07
CA LEU A 6 -19.17 -13.72 1.52
C LEU A 6 -19.26 -13.86 3.04
N ASP A 7 -18.14 -14.19 3.69
CA ASP A 7 -18.04 -14.44 5.13
C ASP A 7 -17.35 -13.30 5.91
N GLY A 8 -17.13 -12.15 5.25
CA GLY A 8 -16.50 -10.96 5.85
C GLY A 8 -15.35 -10.41 5.03
N LEU A 9 -14.50 -9.61 5.68
CA LEU A 9 -13.39 -8.90 5.04
C LEU A 9 -12.30 -9.88 4.58
N GLU A 10 -11.90 -9.77 3.31
CA GLU A 10 -10.77 -10.50 2.77
C GLU A 10 -9.59 -9.55 2.50
N VAL A 11 -8.39 -9.99 2.88
CA VAL A 11 -7.16 -9.20 2.74
C VAL A 11 -6.19 -9.92 1.82
N PHE A 12 -5.69 -9.20 0.81
CA PHE A 12 -4.63 -9.71 -0.06
C PHE A 12 -3.30 -9.77 0.71
N MET A 13 -2.63 -10.91 0.66
CA MET A 13 -1.34 -11.15 1.28
C MET A 13 -0.37 -11.79 0.29
N LEU A 14 0.92 -11.46 0.44
CA LEU A 14 2.01 -12.02 -0.34
C LEU A 14 2.70 -13.12 0.46
N LYS A 15 3.08 -14.21 -0.19
CA LYS A 15 3.95 -15.22 0.41
C LYS A 15 5.40 -14.94 0.01
N ARG A 16 6.25 -14.67 1.00
CA ARG A 16 7.67 -14.40 0.73
C ARG A 16 8.39 -15.64 0.21
N ASN A 17 9.38 -15.41 -0.65
CA ASN A 17 10.28 -16.46 -1.10
C ASN A 17 10.92 -17.15 0.11
N LEU A 18 11.02 -18.49 0.06
CA LEU A 18 11.63 -19.30 1.12
C LEU A 18 13.10 -18.94 1.35
N ASN A 19 13.79 -18.49 0.31
CA ASN A 19 15.21 -18.11 0.37
C ASN A 19 15.42 -16.65 0.78
N SER A 20 14.41 -15.99 1.36
CA SER A 20 14.56 -14.61 1.81
C SER A 20 15.30 -14.56 3.15
N ASP A 21 16.32 -13.70 3.24
CA ASP A 21 17.18 -13.52 4.44
C ASP A 21 16.43 -13.06 5.70
N PHE A 22 15.17 -12.66 5.56
CA PHE A 22 14.29 -12.25 6.66
C PHE A 22 12.94 -12.97 6.53
N VAL A 23 12.57 -13.81 7.51
CA VAL A 23 11.26 -14.48 7.63
C VAL A 23 10.74 -15.13 6.33
N GLY A 24 11.57 -15.95 5.68
CA GLY A 24 11.21 -16.70 4.47
C GLY A 24 9.95 -17.55 4.66
N GLY A 25 9.09 -17.58 3.64
CA GLY A 25 7.85 -18.35 3.65
C GLY A 25 6.67 -17.74 4.41
N ALA A 26 6.86 -16.63 5.12
CA ALA A 26 5.77 -15.93 5.80
C ALA A 26 4.80 -15.26 4.81
N TYR A 27 3.55 -15.17 5.24
CA TYR A 27 2.56 -14.29 4.62
C TYR A 27 2.72 -12.88 5.18
N VAL A 28 2.80 -11.89 4.30
CA VAL A 28 2.96 -10.47 4.64
C VAL A 28 1.94 -9.64 3.90
N PHE A 29 1.57 -8.49 4.48
CA PHE A 29 0.84 -7.49 3.72
C PHE A 29 1.76 -6.87 2.66
N PRO A 30 1.23 -6.49 1.48
CA PRO A 30 1.98 -5.71 0.51
C PRO A 30 2.45 -4.40 1.16
N GLY A 31 3.72 -4.06 0.93
CA GLY A 31 4.30 -2.86 1.50
C GLY A 31 5.81 -2.84 1.38
N GLY A 32 6.37 -1.65 1.54
CA GLY A 32 7.78 -1.37 1.34
C GLY A 32 8.07 0.10 1.62
N ALA A 33 9.30 0.51 1.31
CA ALA A 33 9.67 1.92 1.39
C ALA A 33 8.94 2.71 0.29
N VAL A 34 8.58 3.96 0.61
CA VAL A 34 8.03 4.90 -0.36
C VAL A 34 9.16 5.44 -1.23
N ASP A 35 9.09 5.20 -2.54
CA ASP A 35 10.02 5.70 -3.55
C ASP A 35 9.68 7.16 -3.93
N PRO A 36 10.64 7.97 -4.42
CA PRO A 36 10.33 9.27 -5.02
C PRO A 36 9.21 9.22 -6.09
N ALA A 37 9.13 8.16 -6.89
CA ALA A 37 8.09 8.00 -7.92
C ALA A 37 6.67 7.87 -7.34
N ASP A 38 6.53 7.36 -6.11
CA ASP A 38 5.22 7.22 -5.44
C ASP A 38 4.60 8.58 -5.06
N ARG A 39 5.37 9.67 -5.17
CA ARG A 39 4.94 11.05 -4.86
C ARG A 39 4.63 11.88 -6.11
N HIS A 40 4.55 11.25 -7.28
CA HIS A 40 4.31 11.97 -8.53
C HIS A 40 2.94 12.66 -8.54
N LEU A 41 2.89 13.93 -8.97
CA LEU A 41 1.67 14.75 -8.94
C LEU A 41 0.53 14.18 -9.80
N ASP A 42 0.87 13.45 -10.85
CA ASP A 42 -0.09 12.83 -11.76
C ASP A 42 -0.82 11.62 -11.13
N LEU A 43 -0.42 11.16 -9.93
CA LEU A 43 -1.04 10.01 -9.28
C LEU A 43 -2.36 10.35 -8.59
N GLU A 44 -2.47 11.52 -7.95
CA GLU A 44 -3.69 11.89 -7.24
C GLU A 44 -4.92 11.99 -8.16
N PRO A 45 -4.84 12.58 -9.36
CA PRO A 45 -5.98 12.65 -10.29
C PRO A 45 -6.53 11.29 -10.75
N VAL A 46 -5.72 10.22 -10.69
CA VAL A 46 -6.12 8.86 -11.07
C VAL A 46 -6.46 7.97 -9.87
N CYS A 47 -6.36 8.51 -8.66
CA CYS A 47 -6.70 7.79 -7.43
C CYS A 47 -8.17 7.99 -7.08
N GLU A 48 -8.90 6.90 -6.88
CA GLU A 48 -10.28 6.94 -6.40
C GLU A 48 -10.37 6.72 -4.89
N GLY A 49 -11.26 7.47 -4.23
CA GLY A 49 -11.65 7.25 -2.83
C GLY A 49 -10.74 7.87 -1.76
N ARG A 50 -9.55 8.38 -2.09
CA ARG A 50 -8.70 9.16 -1.17
C ARG A 50 -7.89 10.23 -1.89
N THR A 51 -7.84 11.42 -1.30
CA THR A 51 -6.91 12.51 -1.65
C THR A 51 -5.62 12.42 -0.82
N ASP A 52 -4.58 13.15 -1.20
CA ASP A 52 -3.38 13.29 -0.37
C ASP A 52 -3.72 13.94 0.98
N ALA A 53 -4.58 14.97 0.98
CA ALA A 53 -5.01 15.60 2.22
C ALA A 53 -5.70 14.61 3.17
N ASP A 54 -6.54 13.70 2.66
CA ASP A 54 -7.17 12.66 3.46
C ASP A 54 -6.18 11.62 3.98
N ALA A 55 -5.25 11.19 3.13
CA ALA A 55 -4.22 10.21 3.49
C ALA A 55 -3.26 10.79 4.53
N SER A 56 -2.76 12.00 4.32
CA SER A 56 -1.86 12.74 5.21
C SER A 56 -2.49 12.93 6.59
N ARG A 57 -3.77 13.33 6.64
CA ARG A 57 -4.53 13.45 7.90
C ARG A 57 -4.65 12.13 8.66
N ARG A 58 -4.89 11.01 7.96
CA ARG A 58 -4.98 9.68 8.58
C ARG A 58 -3.64 9.20 9.14
N LEU A 59 -2.54 9.57 8.49
CA LEU A 59 -1.19 9.23 8.92
C LEU A 59 -0.63 10.21 9.98
N GLY A 60 -1.28 11.36 10.19
CA GLY A 60 -0.79 12.39 11.10
C GLY A 60 0.46 13.11 10.59
N ILE A 61 0.55 13.30 9.28
CA ILE A 61 1.67 14.00 8.62
C ILE A 61 1.15 15.20 7.82
N ASP A 62 2.04 16.14 7.51
CA ASP A 62 1.68 17.41 6.87
C ASP A 62 1.29 17.25 5.39
N GLY A 63 1.86 16.27 4.68
CA GLY A 63 1.61 16.05 3.26
C GLY A 63 2.33 14.82 2.70
N GLY A 64 1.93 14.37 1.51
CA GLY A 64 2.54 13.23 0.82
C GLY A 64 2.07 11.87 1.34
N GLY A 65 0.98 11.82 2.10
CA GLY A 65 0.40 10.60 2.64
C GLY A 65 -0.15 9.65 1.59
N LEU A 66 -0.59 10.13 0.42
CA LEU A 66 -1.11 9.26 -0.63
C LEU A 66 -0.06 8.28 -1.15
N ALA A 67 1.22 8.70 -1.12
CA ALA A 67 2.34 7.90 -1.58
C ALA A 67 2.48 6.55 -0.84
N PHE A 68 2.00 6.45 0.41
CA PHE A 68 2.00 5.17 1.14
C PHE A 68 1.01 4.16 0.56
N TRP A 69 -0.14 4.62 0.05
CA TRP A 69 -1.10 3.76 -0.64
C TRP A 69 -0.57 3.33 -2.01
N VAL A 70 0.04 4.27 -2.74
CA VAL A 70 0.68 3.97 -4.03
C VAL A 70 1.78 2.93 -3.86
N ALA A 71 2.67 3.11 -2.88
CA ALA A 71 3.73 2.16 -2.56
C ALA A 71 3.16 0.77 -2.24
N ALA A 72 2.11 0.67 -1.43
CA ALA A 72 1.47 -0.62 -1.12
C ALA A 72 0.89 -1.31 -2.36
N ILE A 73 0.34 -0.55 -3.31
CA ILE A 73 -0.15 -1.09 -4.59
C ILE A 73 1.02 -1.54 -5.47
N ARG A 74 2.07 -0.73 -5.60
CA ARG A 74 3.28 -1.05 -6.37
C ARG A 74 3.96 -2.32 -5.87
N GLU A 75 4.07 -2.48 -4.56
CA GLU A 75 4.66 -3.67 -3.90
C GLU A 75 3.73 -4.91 -3.94
N SER A 76 2.56 -4.82 -4.58
CA SER A 76 1.69 -5.98 -4.79
C SER A 76 2.04 -6.79 -6.05
N PHE A 77 3.00 -6.32 -6.88
CA PHE A 77 3.38 -6.91 -8.17
C PHE A 77 4.90 -7.09 -8.33
#